data_AF-A0A534IIX0-F1
#
_entry.id   AF-A0A534IIX0-F1
#
_cell.length_a   1.000
_cell.length_b   1.000
_cell.length_c   1.000
_cell.angle_alpha   90.00
_cell.angle_beta   90.00
_cell.angle_gamma   90.00
#
_symmetry.space_group_name_H-M   'P 1'
#
loop_
_entity.id
_entity.type
_entity.pdbx_description
1 polymer ?
#
loop_
_entity_poly.entity_id
_entity_poly.type
_entity_poly.pdbx_seq_one_letter_code
_entity_poly.pdbx_strand_id
1 'polypeptide(L)'
;MASVMLASFHLRAQAQGKELDVEHPTFYRTIRVDGHSIFFREAGPKDAPTILLLHGLPSSSRMFEPLFARLSDRYHLVAPDYPGFGHSDWPDPKQFAYTFDHYADIMDRFAEALGLSRYTLYMQDYGGPVGFRMALARPGRIEALIVQDAVAHNEGLGANWKSRRAFWADRAGNESALRTNLLSLPTTRTRHVGNDPNVERYDPDLWTDEFAFLSQPRQADIQSDLFYDYRTNVDAYPKWQRWMRQEQPRLLVIWGKYDQSFELSEPEAYRRDVPKAQVHVLDAGHFALDTAADEIAALVRGFVVATER
;
A
#
# COMPACT_ATOMS: atom_id res chain seq x y z
N MET A 1 -39.87 -66.28 -13.33
CA MET A 1 -40.98 -65.39 -13.74
C MET A 1 -41.29 -64.50 -12.56
N ALA A 2 -41.17 -63.16 -12.54
CA ALA A 2 -41.04 -62.16 -13.59
C ALA A 2 -40.02 -61.08 -13.17
N SER A 3 -39.33 -60.50 -14.15
CA SER A 3 -38.36 -59.40 -13.99
C SER A 3 -39.05 -58.09 -13.60
N VAL A 4 -38.43 -57.36 -12.67
CA VAL A 4 -38.69 -55.93 -12.45
C VAL A 4 -37.56 -55.15 -13.12
N MET A 5 -37.88 -54.41 -14.18
CA MET A 5 -36.98 -53.49 -14.86
C MET A 5 -36.72 -52.27 -13.97
N LEU A 6 -35.47 -52.07 -13.52
CA LEU A 6 -35.01 -50.77 -13.05
C LEU A 6 -34.68 -49.90 -14.27
N ALA A 7 -35.42 -48.82 -14.45
CA ALA A 7 -35.09 -47.77 -15.42
C ALA A 7 -34.00 -46.86 -14.84
N SER A 8 -32.78 -46.98 -15.36
CA SER A 8 -31.65 -46.11 -15.01
C SER A 8 -31.78 -44.77 -15.75
N PHE A 9 -32.31 -43.75 -15.09
CA PHE A 9 -32.25 -42.37 -15.57
C PHE A 9 -30.80 -41.88 -15.59
N HIS A 10 -30.22 -41.78 -16.79
CA HIS A 10 -28.96 -41.08 -17.01
C HIS A 10 -29.26 -39.59 -17.18
N LEU A 11 -29.16 -38.80 -16.10
CA LEU A 11 -29.03 -37.35 -16.25
C LEU A 11 -27.62 -37.04 -16.77
N ARG A 12 -27.51 -36.69 -18.05
CA ARG A 12 -26.37 -35.93 -18.56
C ARG A 12 -26.52 -34.48 -18.10
N ALA A 13 -25.85 -34.13 -17.02
CA ALA A 13 -25.58 -32.73 -16.70
C ALA A 13 -24.23 -32.34 -17.33
N GLN A 14 -24.25 -31.81 -18.55
CA GLN A 14 -23.16 -31.00 -19.05
C GLN A 14 -23.29 -29.62 -18.42
N ALA A 15 -22.65 -29.42 -17.27
CA ALA A 15 -22.31 -28.09 -16.79
C ALA A 15 -20.99 -27.70 -17.48
N GLN A 16 -21.06 -27.11 -18.67
CA GLN A 16 -19.97 -26.28 -19.17
C GLN A 16 -20.01 -24.97 -18.39
N GLY A 17 -19.41 -24.96 -17.21
CA GLY A 17 -18.92 -23.71 -16.63
C GLY A 17 -17.85 -23.20 -17.59
N LYS A 18 -18.12 -22.09 -18.29
CA LYS A 18 -17.02 -21.28 -18.81
C LYS A 18 -16.28 -20.77 -17.58
N GLU A 19 -15.16 -21.39 -17.26
CA GLU A 19 -14.10 -20.72 -16.53
C GLU A 19 -13.88 -19.39 -17.26
N LEU A 20 -14.11 -18.27 -16.57
CA LEU A 20 -13.74 -16.96 -17.10
C LEU A 20 -12.22 -17.01 -17.19
N ASP A 21 -11.68 -17.05 -18.42
CA ASP A 21 -10.25 -16.88 -18.63
C ASP A 21 -9.85 -15.57 -17.94
N VAL A 22 -8.99 -15.68 -16.92
CA VAL A 22 -8.42 -14.49 -16.27
C VAL A 22 -7.50 -13.86 -17.30
N GLU A 23 -8.00 -12.84 -18.00
CA GLU A 23 -7.33 -12.20 -19.14
C GLU A 23 -5.93 -11.70 -18.78
N HIS A 24 -5.71 -11.36 -17.49
CA HIS A 24 -4.41 -10.97 -16.94
C HIS A 24 -4.18 -11.59 -15.56
N PRO A 25 -3.58 -12.79 -15.46
CA PRO A 25 -3.28 -13.40 -14.17
C PRO A 25 -2.25 -12.59 -13.39
N THR A 26 -2.36 -12.61 -12.07
CA THR A 26 -1.33 -12.00 -11.19
C THR A 26 -0.15 -12.96 -11.06
N PHE A 27 1.04 -12.45 -11.40
CA PHE A 27 2.30 -13.15 -11.20
C PHE A 27 2.93 -12.74 -9.87
N TYR A 28 3.53 -13.71 -9.19
CA TYR A 28 4.29 -13.54 -7.96
C TYR A 28 5.76 -13.77 -8.29
N ARG A 29 6.58 -12.72 -8.22
CA ARG A 29 7.95 -12.72 -8.73
C ARG A 29 8.92 -12.22 -7.69
N THR A 30 10.19 -12.50 -7.92
CA THR A 30 11.29 -12.01 -7.11
C THR A 30 12.41 -11.51 -8.02
N ILE A 31 12.99 -10.36 -7.68
CA ILE A 31 14.16 -9.80 -8.35
C ILE A 31 15.25 -9.46 -7.34
N ARG A 32 16.51 -9.45 -7.79
CA ARG A 32 17.67 -9.11 -6.95
C ARG A 32 17.98 -7.61 -7.07
N VAL A 33 17.97 -6.91 -5.95
CA VAL A 33 18.34 -5.48 -5.85
C VAL A 33 19.33 -5.33 -4.71
N ASP A 34 20.52 -4.77 -5.00
CA ASP A 34 21.59 -4.51 -4.03
C ASP A 34 21.90 -5.66 -3.07
N GLY A 35 21.86 -6.90 -3.58
CA GLY A 35 22.17 -8.06 -2.76
C GLY A 35 20.98 -8.62 -1.95
N HIS A 36 19.77 -8.07 -2.12
CA HIS A 36 18.53 -8.53 -1.49
C HIS A 36 17.48 -8.99 -2.51
N SER A 37 16.70 -9.99 -2.13
CA SER A 37 15.59 -10.50 -2.91
C SER A 37 14.36 -9.65 -2.61
N ILE A 38 13.83 -8.99 -3.64
CA ILE A 38 12.62 -8.17 -3.56
C ILE A 38 11.49 -8.92 -4.24
N PHE A 39 10.51 -9.34 -3.44
CA PHE A 39 9.27 -9.91 -3.95
C PHE A 39 8.38 -8.81 -4.52
N PHE A 40 7.62 -9.14 -5.56
CA PHE A 40 6.60 -8.25 -6.09
C PHE A 40 5.47 -9.03 -6.79
N ARG A 41 4.29 -8.41 -6.81
CA ARG A 41 3.16 -8.81 -7.65
C ARG A 41 3.18 -8.01 -8.95
N GLU A 42 2.89 -8.67 -10.07
CA GLU A 42 2.83 -8.05 -11.41
C GLU A 42 1.61 -8.57 -12.19
N ALA A 43 0.84 -7.68 -12.81
CA ALA A 43 -0.28 -8.05 -13.68
C ALA A 43 -0.55 -7.00 -14.76
N GLY A 44 -1.31 -7.41 -15.78
CA GLY A 44 -1.73 -6.56 -16.90
C GLY A 44 -0.71 -6.43 -18.04
N PRO A 45 -1.10 -5.76 -19.15
CA PRO A 45 -0.24 -5.63 -20.32
C PRO A 45 1.00 -4.77 -20.02
N LYS A 46 2.20 -5.27 -20.30
CA LYS A 46 3.48 -4.59 -19.99
C LYS A 46 3.67 -3.25 -20.72
N ASP A 47 2.90 -3.02 -21.76
CA ASP A 47 2.96 -1.84 -22.62
C ASP A 47 1.79 -0.86 -22.36
N ALA A 48 0.97 -1.16 -21.35
CA ALA A 48 -0.02 -0.25 -20.79
C ALA A 48 0.61 0.75 -19.79
N PRO A 49 -0.08 1.85 -19.41
CA PRO A 49 0.43 2.74 -18.37
C PRO A 49 0.72 1.97 -17.08
N THR A 50 1.90 2.23 -16.50
CA THR A 50 2.36 1.54 -15.29
C THR A 50 1.91 2.25 -14.03
N ILE A 51 1.37 1.50 -13.08
CA ILE A 51 1.10 1.95 -11.71
C ILE A 51 1.99 1.16 -10.77
N LEU A 52 2.92 1.86 -10.12
CA LEU A 52 3.79 1.31 -9.09
C LEU A 52 3.14 1.54 -7.71
N LEU A 53 2.79 0.45 -7.04
CA LEU A 53 1.97 0.40 -5.84
C LEU A 53 2.85 0.18 -4.60
N LEU A 54 2.96 1.20 -3.76
CA LEU A 54 3.83 1.28 -2.59
C LEU A 54 3.00 1.11 -1.31
N HIS A 55 3.21 0.00 -0.60
CA HIS A 55 2.39 -0.42 0.54
C HIS A 55 2.78 0.28 1.86
N GLY A 56 1.96 0.04 2.89
CA GLY A 56 2.12 0.53 4.26
C GLY A 56 2.43 -0.55 5.30
N LEU A 57 2.44 -0.14 6.57
CA LEU A 57 2.50 -1.03 7.74
C LEU A 57 1.09 -1.47 8.19
N PRO A 58 0.90 -2.73 8.66
CA PRO A 58 1.87 -3.83 8.71
C PRO A 58 1.76 -4.76 7.49
N SER A 59 1.07 -4.29 6.45
CA SER A 59 0.82 -5.07 5.25
C SER A 59 2.04 -5.19 4.34
N SER A 60 1.78 -5.68 3.14
CA SER A 60 2.74 -5.83 2.05
C SER A 60 2.02 -5.50 0.73
N SER A 61 2.65 -5.77 -0.41
CA SER A 61 2.02 -5.74 -1.74
C SER A 61 0.66 -6.46 -1.80
N ARG A 62 0.40 -7.40 -0.87
CA ARG A 62 -0.89 -8.10 -0.75
C ARG A 62 -2.08 -7.15 -0.61
N MET A 63 -1.91 -5.98 0.03
CA MET A 63 -3.02 -5.05 0.26
C MET A 63 -3.62 -4.51 -1.04
N PHE A 64 -2.87 -4.59 -2.14
CA PHE A 64 -3.31 -4.13 -3.45
C PHE A 64 -4.03 -5.20 -4.27
N GLU A 65 -4.19 -6.44 -3.76
CA GLU A 65 -4.92 -7.49 -4.46
C GLU A 65 -6.31 -7.05 -4.99
N PRO A 66 -7.12 -6.27 -4.25
CA PRO A 66 -8.36 -5.74 -4.78
C PRO A 66 -8.18 -4.87 -6.04
N LEU A 67 -7.08 -4.12 -6.15
CA LEU A 67 -6.74 -3.33 -7.34
C LEU A 67 -6.25 -4.20 -8.49
N PHE A 68 -5.45 -5.24 -8.22
CA PHE A 68 -5.03 -6.21 -9.23
C PHE A 68 -6.22 -6.86 -9.93
N ALA A 69 -7.25 -7.24 -9.16
CA ALA A 69 -8.49 -7.79 -9.69
C ALA A 69 -9.30 -6.79 -10.55
N ARG A 70 -9.14 -5.48 -10.31
CA ARG A 70 -10.00 -4.44 -10.88
C ARG A 70 -9.35 -3.57 -11.94
N LEU A 71 -8.03 -3.61 -12.09
CA LEU A 71 -7.27 -2.67 -12.93
C LEU A 71 -6.31 -3.36 -13.91
N SER A 72 -6.09 -4.66 -13.79
CA SER A 72 -5.12 -5.39 -14.63
C SER A 72 -5.55 -5.51 -16.10
N ASP A 73 -6.82 -5.26 -16.43
CA ASP A 73 -7.35 -5.17 -17.80
C ASP A 73 -6.84 -3.96 -18.60
N ARG A 74 -6.34 -2.91 -17.93
CA ARG A 74 -5.93 -1.66 -18.60
C ARG A 74 -4.59 -1.11 -18.19
N TYR A 75 -4.02 -1.61 -17.09
CA TYR A 75 -2.80 -1.05 -16.52
C TYR A 75 -1.79 -2.15 -16.25
N HIS A 76 -0.52 -1.78 -16.38
CA HIS A 76 0.57 -2.59 -15.87
C HIS A 76 0.72 -2.30 -14.37
N LEU A 77 0.33 -3.25 -13.54
CA LEU A 77 0.36 -3.10 -12.08
C LEU A 77 1.61 -3.79 -11.54
N VAL A 78 2.40 -3.06 -10.76
CA VAL A 78 3.60 -3.58 -10.09
C VAL A 78 3.54 -3.20 -8.61
N ALA A 79 3.59 -4.18 -7.72
CA ALA A 79 3.54 -3.95 -6.27
C ALA A 79 4.68 -4.71 -5.57
N PRO A 80 5.80 -4.06 -5.22
CA PRO A 80 6.88 -4.69 -4.46
C PRO A 80 6.55 -4.81 -2.96
N ASP A 81 7.16 -5.78 -2.29
CA ASP A 81 7.29 -5.82 -0.83
C ASP A 81 8.63 -5.17 -0.43
N TYR A 82 8.64 -4.26 0.54
CA TYR A 82 9.91 -3.72 1.06
C TYR A 82 10.74 -4.80 1.78
N PRO A 83 12.07 -4.65 1.88
CA PRO A 83 12.89 -5.50 2.75
C PRO A 83 12.34 -5.51 4.18
N GLY A 84 12.18 -6.69 4.78
CA GLY A 84 11.52 -6.85 6.08
C GLY A 84 9.99 -6.87 6.03
N PHE A 85 9.36 -6.89 4.85
CA PHE A 85 7.92 -7.03 4.69
C PHE A 85 7.58 -8.18 3.73
N GLY A 86 6.38 -8.73 3.90
CA GLY A 86 5.82 -9.78 3.06
C GLY A 86 6.83 -10.90 2.74
N HIS A 87 7.06 -11.12 1.46
CA HIS A 87 7.91 -12.19 0.94
C HIS A 87 9.28 -11.72 0.43
N SER A 88 9.65 -10.46 0.65
CA SER A 88 11.02 -9.97 0.42
C SER A 88 11.98 -10.52 1.48
N ASP A 89 13.30 -10.39 1.25
CA ASP A 89 14.29 -10.74 2.26
C ASP A 89 14.12 -9.89 3.53
N TRP A 90 14.44 -10.48 4.69
CA TRP A 90 14.42 -9.80 5.99
C TRP A 90 15.84 -9.74 6.58
N PRO A 91 16.70 -8.82 6.09
CA PRO A 91 18.06 -8.65 6.59
C PRO A 91 18.13 -8.46 8.11
N ASP A 92 19.29 -8.74 8.70
CA ASP A 92 19.52 -8.43 10.11
C ASP A 92 19.51 -6.90 10.32
N PRO A 93 18.68 -6.35 11.22
CA PRO A 93 18.66 -4.90 11.52
C PRO A 93 20.02 -4.33 11.96
N LYS A 94 20.96 -5.17 12.43
CA LYS A 94 22.33 -4.75 12.73
C LYS A 94 23.19 -4.50 11.50
N GLN A 95 22.78 -5.01 10.34
CA GLN A 95 23.52 -4.96 9.08
C GLN A 95 22.76 -4.21 7.98
N PHE A 96 21.48 -3.89 8.22
CA PHE A 96 20.62 -3.24 7.26
C PHE A 96 19.90 -2.05 7.92
N ALA A 97 20.06 -0.87 7.33
CA ALA A 97 19.42 0.34 7.82
C ALA A 97 17.94 0.35 7.39
N TYR A 98 17.04 0.09 8.33
CA TYR A 98 15.59 0.19 8.14
C TYR A 98 15.15 1.65 8.23
N THR A 99 15.30 2.38 7.12
CA THR A 99 14.96 3.81 7.00
C THR A 99 14.18 4.08 5.72
N PHE A 100 13.38 5.15 5.72
CA PHE A 100 12.60 5.54 4.55
C PHE A 100 13.47 6.03 3.38
N ASP A 101 14.64 6.60 3.65
CA ASP A 101 15.64 6.94 2.62
C ASP A 101 16.15 5.68 1.93
N HIS A 102 16.56 4.68 2.71
CA HIS A 102 17.08 3.43 2.15
C HIS A 102 16.00 2.64 1.39
N TYR A 103 14.75 2.64 1.89
CA TYR A 103 13.64 2.05 1.15
C TYR A 103 13.38 2.76 -0.18
N ALA A 104 13.41 4.09 -0.23
CA ALA A 104 13.27 4.82 -1.48
C ALA A 104 14.39 4.51 -2.48
N ASP A 105 15.64 4.39 -2.02
CA ASP A 105 16.77 4.02 -2.87
C ASP A 105 16.61 2.60 -3.45
N ILE A 106 16.21 1.63 -2.63
CA ILE A 106 15.96 0.26 -3.09
C ILE A 106 14.78 0.23 -4.08
N MET A 107 13.71 0.99 -3.83
CA MET A 107 12.56 1.05 -4.74
C MET A 107 12.88 1.76 -6.07
N ASP A 108 13.74 2.78 -6.08
CA ASP A 108 14.22 3.39 -7.33
C ASP A 108 15.03 2.36 -8.14
N ARG A 109 15.94 1.62 -7.49
CA ARG A 109 16.73 0.56 -8.15
C ARG A 109 15.88 -0.64 -8.58
N PHE A 110 14.86 -0.98 -7.83
CA PHE A 110 13.87 -1.99 -8.21
C PHE A 110 13.13 -1.57 -9.50
N ALA A 111 12.66 -0.32 -9.56
CA ALA A 111 12.01 0.21 -10.76
C ALA A 111 12.98 0.22 -11.96
N GLU A 112 14.25 0.59 -11.76
CA GLU A 112 15.30 0.52 -12.79
C GLU A 112 15.54 -0.91 -13.28
N ALA A 113 15.64 -1.88 -12.36
CA ALA A 113 15.88 -3.28 -12.68
C ALA A 113 14.72 -3.92 -13.48
N LEU A 114 13.50 -3.46 -13.26
CA LEU A 114 12.32 -3.83 -14.06
C LEU A 114 12.18 -3.06 -15.38
N GLY A 115 13.06 -2.09 -15.65
CA GLY A 115 13.01 -1.27 -16.85
C GLY A 115 11.87 -0.24 -16.86
N LEU A 116 11.33 0.11 -15.69
CA LEU A 116 10.25 1.10 -15.57
C LEU A 116 10.82 2.51 -15.78
N SER A 117 10.50 3.12 -16.92
CA SER A 117 10.99 4.45 -17.28
C SER A 117 10.06 5.58 -16.85
N ARG A 118 8.75 5.33 -16.82
CA ARG A 118 7.70 6.25 -16.35
C ARG A 118 6.57 5.48 -15.68
N TYR A 119 6.01 6.01 -14.60
CA TYR A 119 4.92 5.37 -13.86
C TYR A 119 4.11 6.38 -13.05
N THR A 120 2.87 6.00 -12.74
CA THR A 120 2.08 6.60 -11.66
C THR A 120 2.48 5.95 -10.35
N LEU A 121 2.79 6.74 -9.33
CA LEU A 121 3.02 6.25 -7.97
C LEU A 121 1.69 6.19 -7.22
N TYR A 122 1.30 5.01 -6.79
CA TYR A 122 0.23 4.82 -5.80
C TYR A 122 0.88 4.55 -4.45
N MET A 123 0.65 5.42 -3.47
CA MET A 123 1.32 5.37 -2.19
C MET A 123 0.33 5.36 -1.03
N GLN A 124 0.50 4.39 -0.14
CA GLN A 124 -0.32 4.25 1.08
C GLN A 124 0.55 4.17 2.33
N ASP A 125 0.20 4.91 3.38
CA ASP A 125 0.93 4.95 4.67
C ASP A 125 2.45 5.11 4.47
N TYR A 126 3.29 4.11 4.76
CA TYR A 126 4.74 4.11 4.53
C TYR A 126 5.12 4.27 3.06
N GLY A 127 4.25 3.91 2.13
CA GLY A 127 4.41 4.21 0.72
C GLY A 127 4.47 5.70 0.43
N GLY A 128 3.85 6.56 1.26
CA GLY A 128 3.92 8.02 1.15
C GLY A 128 5.37 8.54 1.23
N PRO A 129 6.06 8.39 2.38
CA PRO A 129 7.44 8.81 2.53
C PRO A 129 8.41 8.16 1.54
N VAL A 130 8.19 6.90 1.14
CA VAL A 130 9.00 6.23 0.10
C VAL A 130 8.75 6.90 -1.26
N GLY A 131 7.49 7.04 -1.66
CA GLY A 131 7.08 7.61 -2.94
C GLY A 131 7.50 9.06 -3.11
N PHE A 132 7.36 9.91 -2.10
CA PHE A 132 7.85 11.30 -2.16
C PHE A 132 9.36 11.37 -2.34
N ARG A 133 10.13 10.52 -1.65
CA ARG A 133 11.60 10.49 -1.84
C ARG A 133 11.97 10.07 -3.26
N MET A 134 11.30 9.05 -3.82
CA MET A 134 11.48 8.66 -5.21
C MET A 134 11.14 9.82 -6.17
N ALA A 135 10.01 10.49 -5.95
CA ALA A 135 9.57 11.60 -6.79
C ALA A 135 10.52 12.80 -6.75
N LEU A 136 11.08 13.12 -5.59
CA LEU A 136 12.07 14.19 -5.44
C LEU A 136 13.43 13.82 -6.07
N ALA A 137 13.81 12.54 -6.00
CA ALA A 137 15.07 12.07 -6.57
C ALA A 137 15.03 12.01 -8.11
N ARG A 138 13.91 11.55 -8.68
CA ARG A 138 13.75 11.30 -10.12
C ARG A 138 12.40 11.82 -10.64
N PRO A 139 12.12 13.13 -10.59
CA PRO A 139 10.81 13.67 -10.97
C PRO A 139 10.40 13.32 -12.41
N GLY A 140 11.35 13.18 -13.33
CA GLY A 140 11.09 12.80 -14.73
C GLY A 140 10.52 11.38 -14.92
N ARG A 141 10.55 10.52 -13.90
CA ARG A 141 9.91 9.19 -13.93
C ARG A 141 8.45 9.21 -13.49
N ILE A 142 7.99 10.29 -12.86
CA ILE A 142 6.68 10.34 -12.22
C ILE A 142 5.66 10.96 -13.17
N GLU A 143 4.64 10.19 -13.54
CA GLU A 143 3.54 10.69 -14.39
C GLU A 143 2.42 11.34 -13.58
N ALA A 144 2.12 10.76 -12.43
CA ALA A 144 1.10 11.20 -11.51
C ALA A 144 1.33 10.58 -10.12
N LEU A 145 0.69 11.15 -9.12
CA LEU A 145 0.67 10.66 -7.75
C LEU A 145 -0.77 10.29 -7.37
N ILE A 146 -0.93 9.13 -6.77
CA ILE A 146 -2.14 8.69 -6.08
C ILE A 146 -1.76 8.47 -4.62
N VAL A 147 -2.30 9.29 -3.73
CA VAL A 147 -2.09 9.21 -2.29
C VAL A 147 -3.32 8.57 -1.67
N GLN A 148 -3.16 7.42 -1.01
CA GLN A 148 -4.18 6.82 -0.17
C GLN A 148 -3.72 6.91 1.29
N ASP A 149 -4.42 7.65 2.15
CA ASP A 149 -4.16 7.61 3.60
C ASP A 149 -2.66 7.76 3.95
N ALA A 150 -1.97 8.74 3.35
CA ALA A 150 -0.57 9.04 3.61
C ALA A 150 -0.33 10.55 3.74
N VAL A 151 0.41 10.94 4.77
CA VAL A 151 0.58 12.35 5.16
C VAL A 151 1.80 13.02 4.52
N ALA A 152 1.64 14.29 4.18
CA ALA A 152 2.70 15.22 3.78
C ALA A 152 2.68 16.51 4.62
N HIS A 153 1.81 16.61 5.62
CA HIS A 153 1.71 17.74 6.54
C HIS A 153 1.66 17.27 7.99
N ASN A 154 2.16 18.12 8.89
CA ASN A 154 2.19 17.79 10.32
C ASN A 154 0.79 17.85 10.94
N GLU A 155 -0.15 18.56 10.32
CA GLU A 155 -1.56 18.62 10.69
C GLU A 155 -2.27 17.26 10.52
N GLY A 156 -1.81 16.41 9.60
CA GLY A 156 -2.28 15.02 9.49
C GLY A 156 -1.84 14.11 10.65
N LEU A 157 -0.90 14.56 11.49
CA LEU A 157 -0.34 13.80 12.61
C LEU A 157 -0.94 14.25 13.95
N GLY A 158 -2.14 13.75 14.25
CA GLY A 158 -2.92 14.14 15.42
C GLY A 158 -2.53 13.49 16.76
N ALA A 159 -3.51 13.39 17.66
CA ALA A 159 -3.27 12.98 19.06
C ALA A 159 -2.67 11.57 19.20
N ASN A 160 -3.01 10.65 18.28
CA ASN A 160 -2.49 9.29 18.25
C ASN A 160 -0.97 9.20 17.96
N TRP A 161 -0.35 10.32 17.58
CA TRP A 161 1.09 10.45 17.36
C TRP A 161 1.86 10.90 18.60
N LYS A 162 1.20 11.23 19.72
CA LYS A 162 1.87 11.67 20.95
C LYS A 162 2.90 10.66 21.46
N SER A 163 2.57 9.36 21.46
CA SER A 163 3.49 8.30 21.89
C SER A 163 4.69 8.15 20.96
N ARG A 164 4.48 8.29 19.64
CA ARG A 164 5.58 8.29 18.65
C ARG A 164 6.49 9.50 18.84
N ARG A 165 5.93 10.70 19.08
CA ARG A 165 6.72 11.91 19.37
C ARG A 165 7.55 11.78 20.65
N ALA A 166 6.98 11.18 21.70
CA ALA A 166 7.73 10.87 22.93
C ALA A 166 8.88 9.88 22.65
N PHE A 167 8.61 8.84 21.85
CA PHE A 167 9.62 7.88 21.42
C PHE A 167 10.74 8.49 20.56
N TRP A 168 10.44 9.46 19.70
CA TRP A 168 11.47 10.18 18.94
C TRP A 168 12.40 11.00 19.83
N ALA A 169 11.86 11.60 20.90
CA ALA A 169 12.61 12.41 21.86
C ALA A 169 13.45 11.55 22.81
N ASP A 170 12.92 10.41 23.25
CA ASP A 170 13.63 9.45 24.10
C ASP A 170 13.30 8.01 23.66
N ARG A 171 14.17 7.44 22.82
CA ARG A 171 14.03 6.08 22.31
C ARG A 171 14.05 5.07 23.45
N ALA A 172 15.09 5.14 24.28
CA ALA A 172 15.36 4.15 25.33
C ALA A 172 14.22 4.07 26.35
N GLY A 173 13.63 5.20 26.73
CA GLY A 173 12.53 5.24 27.70
C GLY A 173 11.17 4.79 27.14
N ASN A 174 10.96 4.82 25.81
CA ASN A 174 9.63 4.62 25.23
C ASN A 174 9.51 3.41 24.29
N GLU A 175 10.62 2.81 23.84
CA GLU A 175 10.61 1.74 22.82
C GLU A 175 9.76 0.55 23.25
N SER A 176 9.93 0.07 24.49
CA SER A 176 9.20 -1.09 24.98
C SER A 176 7.69 -0.87 24.98
N ALA A 177 7.21 0.26 25.50
CA ALA A 177 5.80 0.59 25.52
C ALA A 177 5.23 0.77 24.10
N LEU A 178 6.00 1.38 23.20
CA LEU A 178 5.62 1.56 21.81
C LEU A 178 5.48 0.21 21.09
N ARG A 179 6.44 -0.71 21.26
CA ARG A 179 6.38 -2.08 20.72
C ARG A 179 5.16 -2.83 21.23
N THR A 180 4.97 -2.87 22.56
CA THR A 180 3.85 -3.58 23.20
C THR A 180 2.50 -3.10 22.69
N ASN A 181 2.35 -1.81 22.42
CA ASN A 181 1.11 -1.27 21.88
C ASN A 181 1.03 -1.48 20.36
N LEU A 182 1.91 -0.85 19.59
CA LEU A 182 1.77 -0.72 18.14
C LEU A 182 1.93 -2.02 17.36
N LEU A 183 2.55 -3.05 17.97
CA LEU A 183 2.74 -4.36 17.36
C LEU A 183 1.75 -5.41 17.89
N SER A 184 0.73 -4.99 18.64
CA SER A 184 -0.28 -5.88 19.20
C SER A 184 -1.36 -6.22 18.17
N LEU A 185 -1.93 -7.43 18.26
CA LEU A 185 -3.08 -7.85 17.46
C LEU A 185 -4.27 -6.87 17.55
N PRO A 186 -4.66 -6.35 18.74
CA PRO A 186 -5.68 -5.32 18.83
C PRO A 186 -5.37 -4.09 17.97
N THR A 187 -4.13 -3.58 18.00
CA THR A 187 -3.77 -2.41 17.20
C THR A 187 -3.68 -2.75 15.71
N THR A 188 -3.26 -3.95 15.32
CA THR A 188 -3.35 -4.40 13.92
C THR A 188 -4.80 -4.34 13.44
N ARG A 189 -5.75 -4.93 14.18
CA ARG A 189 -7.19 -4.84 13.85
C ARG A 189 -7.69 -3.39 13.78
N THR A 190 -7.33 -2.56 14.75
CA THR A 190 -7.75 -1.15 14.80
C THR A 190 -7.25 -0.36 13.60
N ARG A 191 -6.11 -0.69 12.99
CA ARG A 191 -5.66 -0.02 11.76
C ARG A 191 -6.61 -0.26 10.59
N HIS A 192 -7.21 -1.45 10.46
CA HIS A 192 -8.19 -1.72 9.40
C HIS A 192 -9.53 -1.07 9.71
N VAL A 193 -10.10 -1.41 10.87
CA VAL A 193 -11.49 -1.07 11.21
C VAL A 193 -11.64 0.38 11.64
N GLY A 194 -10.63 0.98 12.27
CA GLY A 194 -10.69 2.32 12.81
C GLY A 194 -11.88 2.51 13.75
N ASN A 195 -12.69 3.54 13.48
CA ASN A 195 -13.98 3.80 14.12
C ASN A 195 -15.19 3.57 13.18
N ASP A 196 -15.04 2.74 12.15
CA ASP A 196 -16.13 2.41 11.22
C ASP A 196 -17.26 1.69 11.97
N PRO A 197 -18.52 2.18 11.88
CA PRO A 197 -19.67 1.50 12.49
C PRO A 197 -20.00 0.15 11.84
N ASN A 198 -19.58 -0.10 10.59
CA ASN A 198 -19.92 -1.28 9.80
C ASN A 198 -18.80 -2.33 9.83
N VAL A 199 -18.38 -2.74 11.03
CA VAL A 199 -17.24 -3.64 11.25
C VAL A 199 -17.37 -5.00 10.54
N GLU A 200 -18.58 -5.44 10.24
CA GLU A 200 -18.89 -6.71 9.55
C GLU A 200 -18.49 -6.71 8.08
N ARG A 201 -18.14 -5.55 7.50
CA ARG A 201 -17.64 -5.43 6.12
C ARG A 201 -16.16 -5.78 5.97
N TYR A 202 -15.43 -5.91 7.08
CA TYR A 202 -14.00 -6.17 7.06
C TYR A 202 -13.71 -7.66 7.18
N ASP A 203 -12.86 -8.17 6.30
CA ASP A 203 -12.35 -9.54 6.37
C ASP A 203 -11.37 -9.67 7.55
N PRO A 204 -11.67 -10.49 8.57
CA PRO A 204 -10.79 -10.67 9.72
C PRO A 204 -9.43 -11.29 9.40
N ASP A 205 -9.32 -12.02 8.29
CA ASP A 205 -8.08 -12.66 7.89
C ASP A 205 -7.00 -11.61 7.56
N LEU A 206 -7.42 -10.40 7.14
CA LEU A 206 -6.52 -9.30 6.83
C LEU A 206 -5.60 -8.95 8.00
N TRP A 207 -6.13 -8.73 9.21
CA TRP A 207 -5.29 -8.34 10.34
C TRP A 207 -4.67 -9.54 11.07
N THR A 208 -5.26 -10.74 10.98
CA THR A 208 -4.65 -11.93 11.60
C THR A 208 -3.42 -12.39 10.83
N ASP A 209 -3.47 -12.37 9.50
CA ASP A 209 -2.31 -12.70 8.67
C ASP A 209 -1.19 -11.68 8.86
N GLU A 210 -1.52 -10.39 8.82
CA GLU A 210 -0.54 -9.33 9.10
C GLU A 210 0.07 -9.46 10.49
N PHE A 211 -0.73 -9.77 11.51
CA PHE A 211 -0.19 -10.00 12.84
C PHE A 211 0.74 -11.22 12.89
N ALA A 212 0.47 -12.27 12.11
CA ALA A 212 1.36 -13.42 12.01
C ALA A 212 2.73 -13.04 11.40
N PHE A 213 2.74 -12.17 10.39
CA PHE A 213 3.99 -11.59 9.86
C PHE A 213 4.66 -10.68 10.88
N LEU A 214 3.91 -9.78 11.52
CA LEU A 214 4.41 -8.82 12.52
C LEU A 214 5.00 -9.51 13.77
N SER A 215 4.57 -10.74 14.05
CA SER A 215 5.02 -11.55 15.20
C SER A 215 6.26 -12.39 14.91
N GLN A 216 6.77 -12.38 13.68
CA GLN A 216 7.97 -13.13 13.31
C GLN A 216 9.24 -12.56 14.01
N PRO A 217 10.30 -13.37 14.14
CA PRO A 217 11.56 -12.90 14.72
C PRO A 217 12.08 -11.63 14.06
N ARG A 218 12.67 -10.73 14.86
CA ARG A 218 13.25 -9.43 14.46
C ARG A 218 12.25 -8.36 14.01
N GLN A 219 10.98 -8.67 13.75
CA GLN A 219 10.00 -7.65 13.36
C GLN A 219 9.84 -6.53 14.37
N ALA A 220 9.90 -6.86 15.67
CA ALA A 220 9.87 -5.83 16.70
C ALA A 220 11.03 -4.83 16.57
N ASP A 221 12.21 -5.28 16.14
CA ASP A 221 13.37 -4.41 15.91
C ASP A 221 13.20 -3.60 14.61
N ILE A 222 12.87 -4.28 13.50
CA ILE A 222 12.62 -3.67 12.19
C ILE A 222 11.60 -2.54 12.30
N GLN A 223 10.43 -2.84 12.88
CA GLN A 223 9.36 -1.86 12.98
C GLN A 223 9.69 -0.74 13.97
N SER A 224 10.47 -1.00 15.03
CA SER A 224 10.93 0.06 15.93
C SER A 224 11.90 1.01 15.26
N ASP A 225 12.80 0.51 14.41
CA ASP A 225 13.69 1.35 13.62
C ASP A 225 12.90 2.22 12.65
N LEU A 226 11.89 1.68 11.95
CA LEU A 226 11.02 2.45 11.07
C LEU A 226 10.15 3.47 11.82
N PHE A 227 9.56 3.09 12.96
CA PHE A 227 8.82 4.02 13.80
C PHE A 227 9.70 5.17 14.29
N TYR A 228 10.97 4.88 14.60
CA TYR A 228 11.93 5.88 15.04
C TYR A 228 12.36 6.78 13.89
N ASP A 229 12.64 6.20 12.73
CA ASP A 229 13.03 6.91 11.51
C ASP A 229 11.89 7.77 10.95
N TYR A 230 10.63 7.47 11.26
CA TYR A 230 9.48 8.25 10.78
C TYR A 230 9.59 9.75 11.08
N ARG A 231 10.30 10.16 12.13
CA ARG A 231 10.58 11.59 12.40
C ARG A 231 11.25 12.30 11.22
N THR A 232 12.07 11.60 10.42
CA THR A 232 12.73 12.17 9.24
C THR A 232 11.72 12.51 8.14
N ASN A 233 10.57 11.83 8.12
CA ASN A 233 9.44 12.18 7.24
C ASN A 233 8.88 13.55 7.64
N VAL A 234 8.68 13.78 8.94
CA VAL A 234 8.18 15.06 9.48
C VAL A 234 9.14 16.19 9.13
N ASP A 235 10.44 15.97 9.29
CA ASP A 235 11.47 16.93 8.89
C ASP A 235 11.49 17.19 7.37
N ALA A 236 11.11 16.19 6.56
CA ALA A 236 11.08 16.27 5.11
C ALA A 236 9.80 16.90 4.53
N TYR A 237 8.68 16.97 5.28
CA TYR A 237 7.41 17.52 4.80
C TYR A 237 7.56 18.89 4.10
N PRO A 238 8.28 19.89 4.64
CA PRO A 238 8.44 21.17 3.94
C PRO A 238 9.11 21.05 2.57
N LYS A 239 9.97 20.05 2.36
CA LYS A 239 10.62 19.77 1.08
C LYS A 239 9.63 19.20 0.07
N TRP A 240 8.79 18.25 0.49
CA TRP A 240 7.77 17.64 -0.37
C TRP A 240 6.70 18.67 -0.76
N GLN A 241 6.23 19.46 0.20
CA GLN A 241 5.28 20.54 -0.04
C GLN A 241 5.83 21.59 -1.02
N ARG A 242 7.10 21.99 -0.87
CA ARG A 242 7.76 22.88 -1.84
C ARG A 242 7.82 22.27 -3.24
N TRP A 243 8.20 21.00 -3.34
CA TRP A 243 8.27 20.29 -4.62
C TRP A 243 6.88 20.21 -5.27
N MET A 244 5.83 19.85 -4.52
CA MET A 244 4.45 19.83 -5.02
C MET A 244 4.00 21.20 -5.52
N ARG A 245 4.31 22.28 -4.79
CA ARG A 245 4.02 23.66 -5.21
C ARG A 245 4.72 24.05 -6.51
N GLN A 246 5.95 23.59 -6.71
CA GLN A 246 6.76 23.91 -7.89
C GLN A 246 6.35 23.08 -9.11
N GLU A 247 6.27 21.76 -8.96
CA GLU A 247 6.02 20.83 -10.07
C GLU A 247 4.54 20.71 -10.43
N GLN A 248 3.63 21.03 -9.50
CA GLN A 248 2.18 20.90 -9.69
C GLN A 248 1.79 19.52 -10.27
N PRO A 249 2.19 18.40 -9.63
CA PRO A 249 1.96 17.08 -10.18
C PRO A 249 0.47 16.81 -10.34
N ARG A 250 0.11 15.95 -11.30
CA ARG A 250 -1.23 15.36 -11.31
C ARG A 250 -1.39 14.55 -10.03
N LEU A 251 -2.35 14.93 -9.20
CA LEU A 251 -2.52 14.38 -7.86
C LEU A 251 -3.97 13.95 -7.63
N LEU A 252 -4.13 12.68 -7.27
CA LEU A 252 -5.35 12.11 -6.71
C LEU A 252 -5.09 11.76 -5.25
N VAL A 253 -5.94 12.24 -4.34
CA VAL A 253 -5.92 11.95 -2.92
C VAL A 253 -7.19 11.19 -2.58
N ILE A 254 -7.03 10.02 -1.97
CA ILE A 254 -8.09 9.13 -1.51
C ILE A 254 -7.87 8.94 -0.01
N TRP A 255 -8.95 8.97 0.77
CA TRP A 255 -8.83 8.87 2.22
C TRP A 255 -9.99 8.12 2.85
N GLY A 256 -9.70 7.27 3.83
CA GLY A 256 -10.70 6.66 4.67
C GLY A 256 -11.25 7.63 5.71
N LYS A 257 -12.56 7.88 5.70
CA LYS A 257 -13.26 8.69 6.72
C LYS A 257 -13.03 8.16 8.14
N TYR A 258 -12.83 6.86 8.31
CA TYR A 258 -12.66 6.20 9.59
C TYR A 258 -11.19 5.91 9.93
N ASP A 259 -10.24 6.50 9.19
CA ASP A 259 -8.81 6.43 9.52
C ASP A 259 -8.55 6.97 10.94
N GLN A 260 -7.81 6.20 11.74
CA GLN A 260 -7.34 6.57 13.07
C GLN A 260 -5.82 6.72 13.16
N SER A 261 -5.09 6.32 12.11
CA SER A 261 -3.66 6.58 11.93
C SER A 261 -3.42 8.06 11.64
N PHE A 262 -4.25 8.68 10.81
CA PHE A 262 -4.07 10.07 10.37
C PHE A 262 -5.35 10.90 10.47
N GLU A 263 -5.20 12.23 10.57
CA GLU A 263 -6.33 13.17 10.75
C GLU A 263 -7.03 13.49 9.43
N LEU A 264 -8.36 13.64 9.47
CA LEU A 264 -9.20 14.00 8.32
C LEU A 264 -8.97 15.43 7.79
N SER A 265 -8.13 16.23 8.45
CA SER A 265 -7.67 17.50 7.90
C SER A 265 -6.61 17.34 6.80
N GLU A 266 -5.94 16.19 6.72
CA GLU A 266 -4.86 15.95 5.76
C GLU A 266 -5.30 15.96 4.29
N PRO A 267 -6.41 15.32 3.87
CA PRO A 267 -6.75 15.20 2.45
C PRO A 267 -6.88 16.56 1.77
N GLU A 268 -7.57 17.50 2.41
CA GLU A 268 -7.77 18.85 1.87
C GLU A 268 -6.49 19.69 1.96
N ALA A 269 -5.59 19.39 2.90
CA ALA A 269 -4.32 20.10 3.04
C ALA A 269 -3.47 20.00 1.76
N TYR A 270 -3.57 18.89 1.00
CA TYR A 270 -2.91 18.74 -0.30
C TYR A 270 -3.30 19.82 -1.32
N ARG A 271 -4.53 20.37 -1.27
CA ARG A 271 -4.91 21.47 -2.18
C ARG A 271 -4.19 22.79 -1.89
N ARG A 272 -3.58 22.95 -0.71
CA ARG A 272 -2.70 24.09 -0.42
C ARG A 272 -1.45 24.07 -1.31
N ASP A 273 -0.95 22.88 -1.64
CA ASP A 273 0.26 22.70 -2.43
C ASP A 273 -0.02 22.41 -3.90
N VAL A 274 -1.09 21.67 -4.18
CA VAL A 274 -1.55 21.33 -5.52
C VAL A 274 -3.03 21.71 -5.65
N PRO A 275 -3.36 22.97 -6.01
CA PRO A 275 -4.75 23.45 -6.07
C PRO A 275 -5.67 22.64 -7.00
N LYS A 276 -5.10 21.91 -7.97
CA LYS A 276 -5.83 21.04 -8.91
C LYS A 276 -5.98 19.58 -8.42
N ALA A 277 -5.54 19.26 -7.20
CA ALA A 277 -5.66 17.91 -6.68
C ALA A 277 -7.13 17.45 -6.62
N GLN A 278 -7.37 16.23 -7.10
CA GLN A 278 -8.64 15.54 -6.90
C GLN A 278 -8.59 14.92 -5.50
N VAL A 279 -9.55 15.22 -4.65
CA VAL A 279 -9.56 14.78 -3.24
C VAL A 279 -10.88 14.11 -2.96
N HIS A 280 -10.82 12.87 -2.48
CA HIS A 280 -11.95 12.01 -2.22
C HIS A 280 -11.83 11.38 -0.82
N VAL A 281 -12.82 11.64 0.03
CA VAL A 281 -12.94 11.00 1.35
C VAL A 281 -14.06 9.97 1.28
N LEU A 282 -13.75 8.71 1.57
CA LEU A 282 -14.61 7.55 1.35
C LEU A 282 -15.11 6.97 2.68
N ASP A 283 -16.22 6.24 2.65
CA ASP A 283 -16.76 5.51 3.80
C ASP A 283 -15.95 4.22 4.07
N ALA A 284 -14.71 4.40 4.51
CA ALA A 284 -13.70 3.36 4.70
C ALA A 284 -12.71 3.71 5.83
N GLY A 285 -11.96 2.72 6.32
CA GLY A 285 -10.84 2.90 7.25
C GLY A 285 -9.52 3.26 6.56
N HIS A 286 -8.42 3.22 7.31
CA HIS A 286 -7.06 3.53 6.83
C HIS A 286 -6.62 2.62 5.66
N PHE A 287 -6.99 1.33 5.73
CA PHE A 287 -6.88 0.39 4.62
C PHE A 287 -8.13 0.49 3.73
N ALA A 288 -8.30 1.62 3.05
CA ALA A 288 -9.55 1.93 2.35
C ALA A 288 -9.95 0.90 1.27
N LEU A 289 -9.00 0.13 0.76
CA LEU A 289 -9.25 -0.97 -0.20
C LEU A 289 -10.06 -2.13 0.40
N ASP A 290 -10.07 -2.30 1.72
CA ASP A 290 -10.79 -3.38 2.38
C ASP A 290 -12.30 -3.29 2.15
N THR A 291 -12.82 -2.05 2.05
CA THR A 291 -14.26 -1.80 1.97
C THR A 291 -14.68 -0.94 0.78
N ALA A 292 -13.76 -0.22 0.13
CA ALA A 292 -14.04 0.70 -0.96
C ALA A 292 -13.25 0.42 -2.25
N ALA A 293 -12.76 -0.82 -2.46
CA ALA A 293 -11.95 -1.17 -3.64
C ALA A 293 -12.60 -0.85 -4.99
N ASP A 294 -13.92 -1.05 -5.15
CA ASP A 294 -14.62 -0.75 -6.42
C ASP A 294 -14.62 0.76 -6.71
N GLU A 295 -14.92 1.57 -5.70
CA GLU A 295 -14.95 3.03 -5.82
C GLU A 295 -13.54 3.59 -6.08
N ILE A 296 -12.54 3.08 -5.34
CA ILE A 296 -11.14 3.44 -5.54
C ILE A 296 -10.68 3.08 -6.95
N ALA A 297 -10.98 1.87 -7.44
CA ALA A 297 -10.62 1.47 -8.79
C ALA A 297 -11.28 2.37 -9.85
N ALA A 298 -12.52 2.80 -9.65
CA ALA A 298 -13.19 3.75 -10.53
C ALA A 298 -12.51 5.12 -10.55
N LEU A 299 -12.11 5.64 -9.38
CA LEU A 299 -11.34 6.89 -9.27
C LEU A 299 -9.98 6.77 -9.98
N VAL A 300 -9.26 5.67 -9.77
CA VAL A 300 -7.98 5.40 -10.45
C VAL A 300 -8.18 5.34 -11.97
N ARG A 301 -9.24 4.71 -12.47
CA ARG A 301 -9.55 4.66 -13.92
C ARG A 301 -9.85 6.03 -14.51
N GLY A 302 -10.62 6.85 -13.80
CA GLY A 302 -10.91 8.22 -14.22
C GLY A 302 -9.69 9.14 -14.20
N PHE A 303 -8.72 8.83 -13.34
CA PHE A 303 -7.51 9.62 -13.16
C PHE A 303 -6.35 9.18 -14.06
N VAL A 304 -6.02 7.88 -14.11
CA VAL A 304 -4.93 7.35 -14.94
C VAL A 304 -5.47 7.13 -16.35
N VAL A 305 -5.25 8.10 -17.22
CA VAL A 305 -5.65 8.01 -18.62
C VAL A 305 -4.76 6.97 -19.32
N ALA A 306 -5.37 5.94 -19.91
CA ALA A 306 -4.66 5.09 -20.85
C ALA A 306 -4.25 5.94 -22.04
N THR A 307 -2.95 6.01 -22.33
CA THR A 307 -2.47 6.65 -23.54
C THR A 307 -3.06 5.86 -24.72
N GLU A 308 -4.05 6.43 -25.40
CA GLU A 308 -4.43 5.96 -26.73
C GLU A 308 -3.19 6.10 -27.61
N ARG A 309 -2.65 4.99 -28.10
CA ARG A 309 -1.62 5.00 -29.14
C ARG A 309 -2.28 5.09 -30.51
#